data_AF-A0AAW8GC09-F1
#
_entry.id   AF-A0AAW8GC09-F1
#
_cell.length_a   1.000
_cell.length_b   1.000
_cell.length_c   1.000
_cell.angle_alpha   90.00
_cell.angle_beta   90.00
_cell.angle_gamma   90.00
#
_symmetry.space_group_name_H-M   'P 1'
#
loop_
_entity.id
_entity.type
_entity.pdbx_description
1 polymer ?
#
loop_
_entity_poly.entity_id
_entity_poly.type
_entity_poly.pdbx_seq_one_letter_code
_entity_poly.pdbx_strand_id
1 'polypeptide(L)'
;MSNAPESLCLLRLSALGDVTHVVPLVRTLQRAWPQLTLDWIIDGGGRKLLDGLPGVRFHLYDKKTGLAGMRALRATLPGRFDVLLQMQVALRANVLSAFVPARRRIGYDRSRSKDLHGLFVNERIADRPGIHVLDAIGSFCEPLGLRQDVVTWDLPVPPEAWDWARAQWPDDGRRVLMISPCSSHVRRNWYADRYAALADHAIAQGWRVVLCGGRSALERQTADAIAAQMRGPVLDLVGKDTLKQLPALLARADLVVTPDSGPMHIANAMGTKVLGLHAASNPRRSGPYSDVRYCVDRYDDAARRYLHKPASELKWGTKIEFDEVMALVTVDDAIAAFERYRADTAG
;
A
#
# COMPACT_ATOMS: atom_id res chain seq x y z
N MET A 1 26.06 19.08 -6.86
CA MET A 1 24.62 19.40 -6.97
C MET A 1 24.12 18.73 -8.24
N SER A 2 23.11 17.85 -8.17
CA SER A 2 22.54 17.24 -9.37
C SER A 2 21.83 18.32 -10.20
N ASN A 3 22.15 18.45 -11.48
CA ASN A 3 21.41 19.34 -12.37
C ASN A 3 19.94 18.89 -12.43
N ALA A 4 19.01 19.80 -12.14
CA ALA A 4 17.59 19.51 -12.21
C ALA A 4 17.19 19.15 -13.66
N PRO A 5 16.37 18.12 -13.89
CA PRO A 5 15.76 17.89 -15.21
C PRO A 5 14.73 18.98 -15.50
N GLU A 6 14.53 19.33 -16.77
CA GLU A 6 13.51 20.29 -17.18
C GLU A 6 12.09 19.69 -17.07
N SER A 7 11.98 18.36 -17.17
CA SER A 7 10.71 17.63 -17.08
C SER A 7 10.88 16.20 -16.58
N LEU A 8 10.01 15.75 -15.66
CA LEU A 8 10.08 14.41 -15.08
C LEU A 8 8.69 13.78 -15.03
N CYS A 9 8.58 12.57 -15.58
CA CYS A 9 7.37 11.77 -15.53
C CYS A 9 7.55 10.51 -14.66
N LEU A 10 6.59 10.24 -13.77
CA LEU A 10 6.47 9.02 -12.99
C LEU A 10 5.42 8.10 -13.64
N LEU A 11 5.71 6.81 -13.75
CA LEU A 11 4.75 5.82 -14.24
C LEU A 11 4.53 4.71 -13.19
N ARG A 12 3.38 4.78 -12.52
CA ARG A 12 2.91 3.77 -11.56
C ARG A 12 1.39 3.72 -11.58
N LEU A 13 0.84 2.59 -11.98
CA LEU A 13 -0.60 2.39 -12.18
C LEU A 13 -1.26 1.53 -11.09
N SER A 14 -0.53 0.84 -10.22
CA SER A 14 -1.11 -0.08 -9.20
C SER A 14 -0.04 -0.67 -8.30
N ALA A 15 -0.37 -1.27 -7.15
CA ALA A 15 -1.67 -1.20 -6.48
C ALA A 15 -1.77 0.08 -5.62
N LEU A 16 -2.91 0.32 -4.95
CA LEU A 16 -3.08 1.49 -4.07
C LEU A 16 -1.94 1.62 -3.03
N GLY A 17 -1.50 0.50 -2.45
CA GLY A 17 -0.36 0.50 -1.52
C GLY A 17 0.96 0.92 -2.16
N ASP A 18 1.23 0.55 -3.41
CA ASP A 18 2.44 1.01 -4.09
C ASP A 18 2.32 2.47 -4.51
N VAL A 19 1.11 2.97 -4.76
CA VAL A 19 0.88 4.40 -5.01
C VAL A 19 1.25 5.21 -3.77
N THR A 20 0.91 4.75 -2.55
CA THR A 20 1.36 5.44 -1.33
C THR A 20 2.87 5.36 -1.17
N HIS A 21 3.52 4.23 -1.52
CA HIS A 21 4.99 4.11 -1.48
C HIS A 21 5.74 5.02 -2.46
N VAL A 22 5.10 5.52 -3.53
CA VAL A 22 5.70 6.50 -4.45
C VAL A 22 5.69 7.91 -3.86
N VAL A 23 4.82 8.22 -2.90
CA VAL A 23 4.71 9.58 -2.36
C VAL A 23 6.00 10.06 -1.66
N PRO A 24 6.69 9.25 -0.83
CA PRO A 24 8.01 9.63 -0.30
C PRO A 24 9.07 9.96 -1.36
N LEU A 25 9.05 9.24 -2.49
CA LEU A 25 9.92 9.55 -3.63
C LEU A 25 9.54 10.91 -4.24
N VAL A 26 8.24 11.16 -4.44
CA VAL A 26 7.73 12.47 -4.88
C VAL A 26 8.20 13.59 -3.94
N ARG A 27 8.11 13.41 -2.62
CA ARG A 27 8.60 14.39 -1.64
C ARG A 27 10.11 14.61 -1.74
N THR A 28 10.88 13.56 -1.98
CA THR A 28 12.32 13.66 -2.21
C THR A 28 12.65 14.49 -3.44
N LEU A 29 11.95 14.25 -4.55
CA LEU A 29 12.11 15.01 -5.79
C LEU A 29 11.68 16.48 -5.62
N GLN A 30 10.60 16.75 -4.89
CA GLN A 30 10.13 18.12 -4.60
C GLN A 30 11.11 18.90 -3.73
N ARG A 31 11.73 18.26 -2.73
CA ARG A 31 12.77 18.92 -1.92
C ARG A 31 14.01 19.24 -2.75
N ALA A 32 14.40 18.34 -3.64
CA ALA A 32 15.55 18.57 -4.52
C ALA A 32 15.26 19.65 -5.58
N TRP A 33 14.06 19.67 -6.14
CA TRP A 33 13.66 20.54 -7.24
C TRP A 33 12.29 21.19 -7.01
N PRO A 34 12.20 22.22 -6.13
CA PRO A 34 10.92 22.81 -5.72
C PRO A 34 10.10 23.45 -6.85
N GLN A 35 10.76 23.90 -7.92
CA GLN A 35 10.13 24.55 -9.08
C GLN A 35 9.64 23.54 -10.14
N LEU A 36 10.04 22.27 -10.03
CA LEU A 36 9.67 21.26 -11.01
C LEU A 36 8.27 20.70 -10.71
N THR A 37 7.33 20.93 -11.61
CA THR A 37 6.06 20.18 -11.58
C THR A 37 6.32 18.76 -12.07
N LEU A 38 5.96 17.77 -11.24
CA LEU A 38 6.14 16.36 -11.58
C LEU A 38 4.93 15.83 -12.33
N ASP A 39 5.11 15.21 -13.49
CA ASP A 39 4.03 14.56 -14.21
C ASP A 39 3.90 13.11 -13.72
N TRP A 40 2.70 12.61 -13.42
CA TRP A 40 2.51 11.24 -12.96
C TRP A 40 1.37 10.53 -13.70
N ILE A 41 1.74 9.52 -14.49
CA ILE A 41 0.81 8.59 -15.13
C ILE A 41 0.34 7.54 -14.12
N ILE A 42 -0.95 7.56 -13.82
CA ILE A 42 -1.58 6.84 -12.70
C ILE A 42 -2.94 6.26 -13.11
N ASP A 43 -3.43 5.26 -12.35
CA ASP A 43 -4.79 4.74 -12.53
C ASP A 43 -5.85 5.55 -11.75
N GLY A 44 -7.13 5.25 -11.99
CA GLY A 44 -8.24 6.01 -11.39
C GLY A 44 -8.31 5.91 -9.87
N GLY A 45 -7.92 4.76 -9.30
CA GLY A 45 -7.87 4.57 -7.85
C GLY A 45 -6.79 5.44 -7.22
N GLY A 46 -5.56 5.34 -7.74
CA GLY A 46 -4.44 6.15 -7.26
C GLY A 46 -4.69 7.65 -7.45
N ARG A 47 -5.26 8.06 -8.58
CA ARG A 47 -5.62 9.46 -8.85
C ARG A 47 -6.62 10.01 -7.84
N LYS A 48 -7.63 9.23 -7.46
CA LYS A 48 -8.63 9.64 -6.46
C LYS A 48 -7.99 9.75 -5.08
N LEU A 49 -7.15 8.79 -4.68
CA LEU A 49 -6.46 8.84 -3.39
C LEU A 49 -5.54 10.07 -3.27
N LEU A 50 -4.77 10.36 -4.32
CA LEU A 50 -3.77 11.44 -4.33
C LEU A 50 -4.26 12.77 -4.91
N ASP A 51 -5.56 12.92 -5.15
CA ASP A 51 -6.12 14.21 -5.59
C ASP A 51 -5.74 15.33 -4.62
N GLY A 52 -5.23 16.46 -5.12
CA GLY A 52 -4.73 17.55 -4.28
C GLY A 52 -3.29 17.38 -3.78
N LEU A 53 -2.53 16.37 -4.23
CA LEU A 53 -1.09 16.28 -3.95
C LEU A 53 -0.38 17.48 -4.62
N PRO A 54 0.25 18.39 -3.86
CA PRO A 54 0.82 19.62 -4.41
C PRO A 54 2.00 19.31 -5.33
N GLY A 55 2.23 20.13 -6.36
CA GLY A 55 3.38 20.01 -7.26
C GLY A 55 3.37 18.79 -8.19
N VAL A 56 2.22 18.10 -8.33
CA VAL A 56 2.07 16.93 -9.20
C VAL A 56 0.94 17.13 -10.20
N ARG A 57 1.23 16.97 -11.49
CA ARG A 57 0.25 16.90 -12.57
C ARG A 57 -0.05 15.44 -12.88
N PHE A 58 -1.27 15.01 -12.62
CA PHE A 58 -1.67 13.62 -12.89
C PHE A 58 -2.19 13.42 -14.31
N HIS A 59 -1.76 12.33 -14.94
CA HIS A 59 -2.27 11.86 -16.22
C HIS A 59 -2.96 10.52 -16.02
N LEU A 60 -4.27 10.46 -16.25
CA LEU A 60 -5.06 9.27 -16.00
C LEU A 60 -4.92 8.26 -17.14
N TYR A 61 -4.64 7.00 -16.79
CA TYR A 61 -4.75 5.89 -17.71
C TYR A 61 -5.73 4.82 -17.19
N ASP A 62 -6.83 4.62 -17.90
CA ASP A 62 -7.75 3.51 -17.65
C ASP A 62 -7.25 2.25 -18.37
N LYS A 63 -6.86 1.25 -17.60
CA LYS A 63 -6.36 -0.05 -18.09
C LYS A 63 -7.35 -0.77 -19.02
N LYS A 64 -8.65 -0.48 -18.92
CA LYS A 64 -9.70 -1.09 -19.77
C LYS A 64 -9.66 -0.59 -21.22
N THR A 65 -9.13 0.61 -21.43
CA THR A 65 -9.08 1.24 -22.76
C THR A 65 -7.98 0.69 -23.68
N GLY A 66 -7.06 -0.12 -23.13
CA GLY A 66 -6.00 -0.78 -23.90
C GLY A 66 -5.14 0.21 -24.69
N LEU A 67 -4.77 -0.16 -25.93
CA LEU A 67 -3.92 0.64 -26.82
C LEU A 67 -4.56 1.96 -27.26
N ALA A 68 -5.89 2.02 -27.38
CA ALA A 68 -6.59 3.26 -27.73
C ALA A 68 -6.36 4.32 -26.64
N GLY A 69 -6.46 3.93 -25.36
CA GLY A 69 -6.13 4.82 -24.26
C GLY A 69 -4.64 5.19 -24.18
N MET A 70 -3.73 4.31 -24.62
CA MET A 70 -2.31 4.65 -24.68
C MET A 70 -2.03 5.75 -25.71
N ARG A 71 -2.69 5.69 -26.87
CA ARG A 71 -2.62 6.74 -27.90
C ARG A 71 -3.29 8.03 -27.45
N ALA A 72 -4.44 7.93 -26.78
CA ALA A 72 -5.11 9.10 -26.21
C ALA A 72 -4.22 9.78 -25.16
N LEU A 73 -3.63 9.01 -24.25
CA LEU A 73 -2.66 9.52 -23.26
C LEU A 73 -1.47 10.19 -23.95
N ARG A 74 -0.87 9.58 -24.98
CA ARG A 74 0.25 10.18 -25.73
C ARG A 74 -0.07 11.61 -26.20
N ALA A 75 -1.30 11.85 -26.63
CA ALA A 75 -1.76 13.13 -27.14
C ALA A 75 -1.97 14.20 -26.03
N THR A 76 -2.14 13.80 -24.77
CA THR A 76 -2.29 14.73 -23.64
C THR A 76 -0.97 15.08 -22.96
N LEU A 77 0.13 14.37 -23.26
CA LEU A 77 1.43 14.62 -22.64
C LEU A 77 2.09 15.87 -23.23
N PRO A 78 2.78 16.70 -22.41
CA PRO A 78 3.30 18.02 -22.80
C PRO A 78 4.46 17.99 -23.82
N GLY A 79 4.96 16.81 -24.19
CA GLY A 79 6.10 16.66 -25.08
C GLY A 79 6.97 15.48 -24.69
N ARG A 80 8.26 15.55 -25.05
CA ARG A 80 9.29 14.59 -24.62
C ARG A 80 9.80 14.96 -23.23
N PHE A 81 9.76 14.01 -22.30
CA PHE A 81 10.32 14.18 -20.97
C PHE A 81 11.84 14.03 -20.96
N ASP A 82 12.53 14.74 -20.06
CA ASP A 82 13.94 14.47 -19.78
C ASP A 82 14.10 13.11 -19.10
N VAL A 83 13.26 12.83 -18.11
CA VAL A 83 13.31 11.63 -17.28
C VAL A 83 11.93 10.97 -17.20
N LEU A 84 11.90 9.66 -17.40
CA LEU A 84 10.78 8.79 -17.04
C LEU A 84 11.23 7.81 -15.94
N LEU A 85 10.57 7.86 -14.79
CA LEU A 85 10.68 6.87 -13.72
C LEU A 85 9.65 5.76 -13.96
N GLN A 86 10.07 4.69 -14.61
CA GLN A 86 9.22 3.56 -14.97
C GLN A 86 9.14 2.55 -13.81
N MET A 87 8.36 2.89 -12.79
CA MET A 87 8.28 2.15 -11.54
C MET A 87 7.30 0.97 -11.58
N GLN A 88 6.95 0.44 -12.76
CA GLN A 88 6.09 -0.73 -12.89
C GLN A 88 6.62 -1.71 -13.94
N VAL A 89 6.77 -2.97 -13.54
CA VAL A 89 7.36 -4.03 -14.37
C VAL A 89 6.36 -4.82 -15.20
N ALA A 90 5.05 -4.69 -14.95
CA ALA A 90 4.03 -5.47 -15.66
C ALA A 90 4.01 -5.14 -17.16
N LEU A 91 3.81 -6.15 -18.03
CA LEU A 91 3.85 -5.99 -19.49
C LEU A 91 3.02 -4.80 -19.99
N ARG A 92 1.80 -4.64 -19.47
CA ARG A 92 0.91 -3.53 -19.85
C ARG A 92 1.51 -2.16 -19.55
N ALA A 93 2.16 -2.00 -18.40
CA ALA A 93 2.82 -0.75 -18.02
C ALA A 93 4.08 -0.51 -18.87
N ASN A 94 4.81 -1.58 -19.19
CA ASN A 94 5.93 -1.52 -20.12
C ASN A 94 5.48 -1.06 -21.52
N VAL A 95 4.43 -1.66 -22.10
CA VAL A 95 3.87 -1.23 -23.38
C VAL A 95 3.37 0.21 -23.32
N LEU A 96 2.64 0.60 -22.25
CA LEU A 96 2.21 1.99 -22.05
C LEU A 96 3.39 2.96 -22.07
N SER A 97 4.49 2.60 -21.43
CA SER A 97 5.67 3.45 -21.36
C SER A 97 6.27 3.77 -22.74
N ALA A 98 6.08 2.91 -23.75
CA ALA A 98 6.54 3.19 -25.12
C ALA A 98 5.80 4.37 -25.76
N PHE A 99 4.61 4.69 -25.28
CA PHE A 99 3.83 5.87 -25.65
C PHE A 99 4.20 7.12 -24.82
N VAL A 100 5.18 7.02 -23.92
CA VAL A 100 5.68 8.14 -23.14
C VAL A 100 7.06 8.51 -23.67
N PRO A 101 7.20 9.58 -24.48
CA PRO A 101 8.51 9.97 -25.00
C PRO A 101 9.41 10.44 -23.85
N ALA A 102 10.58 9.83 -23.70
CA ALA A 102 11.55 10.26 -22.70
C ALA A 102 12.98 10.03 -23.18
N ARG A 103 13.91 10.90 -22.79
CA ARG A 103 15.35 10.74 -23.09
C ARG A 103 15.96 9.69 -22.16
N ARG A 104 15.83 9.89 -20.85
CA ARG A 104 16.26 8.96 -19.81
C ARG A 104 15.07 8.17 -19.31
N ARG A 105 15.19 6.84 -19.27
CA ARG A 105 14.13 5.91 -18.89
C ARG A 105 14.70 5.00 -17.82
N ILE A 106 14.46 5.38 -16.57
CA ILE A 106 14.99 4.70 -15.39
C ILE A 106 13.98 3.62 -14.98
N GLY A 107 14.45 2.37 -14.93
CA GLY A 107 13.68 1.20 -14.55
C GLY A 107 14.24 0.45 -13.35
N TYR A 108 13.60 -0.66 -13.02
CA TYR A 108 14.14 -1.62 -12.06
C TYR A 108 15.43 -2.26 -12.58
N ASP A 109 16.26 -2.73 -11.66
CA ASP A 109 17.40 -3.62 -11.91
C ASP A 109 16.95 -4.95 -12.54
N ARG A 110 17.93 -5.80 -12.88
CA ARG A 110 17.69 -7.08 -13.55
C ARG A 110 16.99 -8.11 -12.66
N SER A 111 17.27 -8.14 -11.35
CA SER A 111 16.70 -9.14 -10.43
C SER A 111 15.19 -8.92 -10.21
N ARG A 112 14.75 -7.66 -10.27
CA ARG A 112 13.34 -7.26 -10.12
C ARG A 112 12.59 -7.06 -11.45
N SER A 113 13.30 -6.95 -12.57
CA SER A 113 12.71 -6.85 -13.90
C SER A 113 11.91 -8.10 -14.27
N LYS A 114 10.70 -7.89 -14.83
CA LYS A 114 9.82 -8.93 -15.39
C LYS A 114 9.21 -8.43 -16.69
N ASP A 115 8.51 -9.29 -17.42
CA ASP A 115 7.70 -8.92 -18.59
C ASP A 115 8.42 -8.00 -19.60
N LEU A 116 9.66 -8.38 -19.95
CA LEU A 116 10.50 -7.64 -20.91
C LEU A 116 10.81 -6.19 -20.51
N HIS A 117 10.74 -5.84 -19.23
CA HIS A 117 10.98 -4.47 -18.73
C HIS A 117 12.25 -3.81 -19.30
N GLY A 118 13.31 -4.60 -19.49
CA GLY A 118 14.57 -4.13 -20.08
C GLY A 118 14.50 -3.58 -21.50
N LEU A 119 13.47 -3.92 -22.28
CA LEU A 119 13.26 -3.35 -23.62
C LEU A 119 12.68 -1.93 -23.58
N PHE A 120 12.17 -1.50 -22.43
CA PHE A 120 11.44 -0.24 -22.27
C PHE A 120 12.19 0.77 -21.42
N VAL A 121 13.40 0.45 -20.96
CA VAL A 121 14.23 1.30 -20.09
C VAL A 121 15.65 1.31 -20.61
N ASN A 122 16.37 2.42 -20.42
CA ASN A 122 17.78 2.56 -20.83
C ASN A 122 18.72 2.83 -19.64
N GLU A 123 18.17 3.08 -18.46
CA GLU A 123 18.89 3.20 -17.19
C GLU A 123 18.21 2.36 -16.11
N ARG A 124 18.93 1.99 -15.06
CA ARG A 124 18.43 1.12 -14.00
C ARG A 124 18.87 1.63 -12.63
N ILE A 125 18.00 1.41 -11.64
CA ILE A 125 18.37 1.50 -10.23
C ILE A 125 19.38 0.40 -9.85
N ALA A 126 20.08 0.58 -8.74
CA ALA A 126 21.00 -0.42 -8.21
C ALA A 126 20.27 -1.70 -7.77
N ASP A 127 20.90 -2.86 -8.02
CA ASP A 127 20.38 -4.13 -7.52
C ASP A 127 20.64 -4.24 -6.01
N ARG A 128 19.57 -4.42 -5.25
CA ARG A 128 19.60 -4.53 -3.78
C ARG A 128 18.61 -5.62 -3.38
N PRO A 129 19.05 -6.88 -3.32
CA PRO A 129 18.16 -7.99 -3.00
C PRO A 129 17.63 -7.85 -1.58
N GLY A 130 16.37 -8.26 -1.37
CA GLY A 130 15.77 -8.34 -0.03
C GLY A 130 15.28 -7.02 0.58
N ILE A 131 15.48 -5.87 -0.08
CA ILE A 131 14.99 -4.59 0.46
C ILE A 131 13.47 -4.47 0.38
N HIS A 132 12.93 -3.58 1.22
CA HIS A 132 11.52 -3.24 1.23
C HIS A 132 11.11 -2.59 -0.10
N VAL A 133 9.84 -2.77 -0.51
CA VAL A 133 9.34 -2.22 -1.77
C VAL A 133 9.39 -0.68 -1.80
N LEU A 134 9.20 -0.03 -0.65
CA LEU A 134 9.34 1.42 -0.49
C LEU A 134 10.78 1.87 -0.78
N ASP A 135 11.79 1.14 -0.31
CA ASP A 135 13.20 1.46 -0.56
C ASP A 135 13.58 1.23 -2.02
N ALA A 136 13.03 0.15 -2.61
CA ALA A 136 13.20 -0.11 -4.04
C ALA A 136 12.62 1.05 -4.88
N ILE A 137 11.44 1.55 -4.53
CA ILE A 137 10.84 2.73 -5.17
C ILE A 137 11.67 3.98 -4.89
N GLY A 138 12.11 4.20 -3.65
CA GLY A 138 12.96 5.33 -3.27
C GLY A 138 14.27 5.39 -4.05
N SER A 139 14.85 4.24 -4.41
CA SER A 139 16.09 4.18 -5.18
C SER A 139 15.98 4.69 -6.63
N PHE A 140 14.76 4.94 -7.15
CA PHE A 140 14.59 5.54 -8.48
C PHE A 140 15.15 6.97 -8.59
N CYS A 141 15.42 7.66 -7.48
CA CYS A 141 16.09 8.94 -7.51
C CYS A 141 17.63 8.85 -7.58
N GLU A 142 18.22 7.67 -7.36
CA GLU A 142 19.68 7.50 -7.31
C GLU A 142 20.39 7.77 -8.64
N PRO A 143 19.90 7.31 -9.81
CA PRO A 143 20.50 7.68 -11.10
C PRO A 143 20.38 9.18 -11.41
N LEU A 144 19.58 9.92 -10.65
CA LEU A 144 19.48 11.38 -10.73
C LEU A 144 20.48 12.10 -9.80
N GLY A 145 21.31 11.35 -9.06
CA GLY A 145 22.26 11.89 -8.09
C GLY A 145 21.62 12.29 -6.76
N LEU A 146 20.44 11.75 -6.45
CA LEU A 146 19.70 12.00 -5.21
C LEU A 146 19.66 10.75 -4.33
N ARG A 147 19.24 10.93 -3.07
CA ARG A 147 18.99 9.84 -2.13
C ARG A 147 17.72 10.14 -1.34
N GLN A 148 16.90 9.11 -1.11
CA GLN A 148 15.74 9.21 -0.23
C GLN A 148 16.17 8.93 1.21
N ASP A 149 16.55 9.98 1.94
CA ASP A 149 16.97 9.86 3.34
C ASP A 149 15.82 10.07 4.34
N VAL A 150 14.72 10.70 3.89
CA VAL A 150 13.55 10.98 4.73
C VAL A 150 12.30 10.45 4.04
N VAL A 151 11.54 9.62 4.77
CA VAL A 151 10.27 9.06 4.31
C VAL A 151 9.12 9.89 4.88
N THR A 152 8.47 10.64 4.01
CA THR A 152 7.30 11.46 4.35
C THR A 152 6.20 11.18 3.34
N TRP A 153 5.02 10.76 3.80
CA TRP A 153 3.88 10.56 2.92
C TRP A 153 3.10 11.87 2.73
N ASP A 154 2.59 12.47 3.80
CA ASP A 154 1.70 13.63 3.75
C ASP A 154 0.62 13.47 2.67
N LEU A 155 -0.19 12.42 2.81
CA LEU A 155 -1.26 12.13 1.85
C LEU A 155 -2.25 13.31 1.82
N PRO A 156 -2.74 13.71 0.64
CA PRO A 156 -3.68 14.83 0.53
C PRO A 156 -5.08 14.41 1.00
N VAL A 157 -5.39 14.70 2.25
CA VAL A 157 -6.68 14.43 2.89
C VAL A 157 -7.43 15.75 3.07
N PRO A 158 -8.59 15.93 2.44
CA PRO A 158 -9.29 17.22 2.50
C PRO A 158 -9.97 17.41 3.87
N PRO A 159 -10.22 18.65 4.33
CA PRO A 159 -10.78 18.93 5.66
C PRO A 159 -12.09 18.19 5.96
N GLU A 160 -12.99 18.10 4.97
CA GLU A 160 -14.28 17.42 5.11
C GLU A 160 -14.15 15.92 5.37
N ALA A 161 -13.04 15.30 4.94
CA ALA A 161 -12.76 13.90 5.25
C ALA A 161 -12.43 13.71 6.73
N TRP A 162 -11.72 14.68 7.33
CA TRP A 162 -11.43 14.69 8.77
C TRP A 162 -12.69 14.96 9.59
N ASP A 163 -13.55 15.89 9.16
CA ASP A 163 -14.85 16.15 9.80
C ASP A 163 -15.72 14.90 9.78
N TRP A 164 -15.83 14.26 8.61
CA TRP A 164 -16.58 13.00 8.48
C TRP A 164 -16.01 11.91 9.38
N ALA A 165 -14.68 11.73 9.40
CA ALA A 165 -14.03 10.72 10.22
C ALA A 165 -14.31 10.96 11.71
N ARG A 166 -14.21 12.21 12.20
CA ARG A 166 -14.53 12.58 13.60
C ARG A 166 -15.97 12.26 13.98
N ALA A 167 -16.91 12.48 13.07
CA ALA A 167 -18.33 12.23 13.33
C ALA A 167 -18.70 10.75 13.50
N GLN A 168 -17.81 9.80 13.15
CA GLN A 168 -18.14 8.36 13.21
C GLN A 168 -18.24 7.79 14.63
N TRP A 169 -17.52 8.36 15.59
CA TRP A 169 -17.58 7.97 17.00
C TRP A 169 -17.04 9.10 17.90
N PRO A 170 -17.54 9.25 19.14
CA PRO A 170 -17.10 10.31 20.04
C PRO A 170 -15.65 10.11 20.51
N ASP A 171 -14.97 11.22 20.82
CA ASP A 171 -13.64 11.22 21.44
C ASP A 171 -13.78 11.03 22.96
N ASP A 172 -14.20 9.84 23.37
CA ASP A 172 -14.48 9.44 24.76
C ASP A 172 -13.28 8.77 25.46
N GLY A 173 -12.07 8.91 24.89
CA GLY A 173 -10.84 8.34 25.42
C GLY A 173 -10.69 6.82 25.21
N ARG A 174 -11.68 6.14 24.62
CA ARG A 174 -11.55 4.71 24.28
C ARG A 174 -10.65 4.53 23.07
N ARG A 175 -9.63 3.69 23.22
CA ARG A 175 -8.77 3.26 22.10
C ARG A 175 -9.53 2.48 21.06
N VAL A 176 -9.09 2.55 19.82
CA VAL A 176 -9.78 1.99 18.65
C VAL A 176 -8.94 0.91 17.96
N LEU A 177 -9.51 -0.29 17.89
CA LEU A 177 -9.05 -1.37 17.03
C LEU A 177 -9.91 -1.34 15.76
N MET A 178 -9.28 -0.97 14.63
CA MET A 178 -9.95 -0.97 13.34
C MET A 178 -9.62 -2.23 12.57
N ILE A 179 -10.64 -2.92 12.07
CA ILE A 179 -10.53 -4.17 11.34
C ILE A 179 -10.85 -3.90 9.87
N SER A 180 -9.87 -4.09 9.00
CA SER A 180 -10.06 -4.10 7.55
C SER A 180 -9.75 -5.50 7.00
N PRO A 181 -10.76 -6.38 6.84
CA PRO A 181 -10.53 -7.81 6.77
C PRO A 181 -10.16 -8.33 5.38
N CYS A 182 -10.25 -7.50 4.34
CA CYS A 182 -10.18 -7.96 2.95
C CYS A 182 -9.00 -7.40 2.16
N SER A 183 -8.40 -8.28 1.37
CA SER A 183 -7.48 -8.00 0.28
C SER A 183 -8.18 -8.32 -1.05
N SER A 184 -7.68 -7.72 -2.15
CA SER A 184 -8.13 -8.08 -3.50
C SER A 184 -7.69 -9.50 -3.91
N HIS A 185 -6.73 -10.07 -3.19
CA HIS A 185 -6.33 -11.47 -3.30
C HIS A 185 -6.97 -12.28 -2.18
N VAL A 186 -8.10 -12.93 -2.46
CA VAL A 186 -8.95 -13.60 -1.46
C VAL A 186 -8.19 -14.59 -0.57
N ARG A 187 -7.19 -15.32 -1.12
CA ARG A 187 -6.34 -16.25 -0.36
C ARG A 187 -5.46 -15.61 0.72
N ARG A 188 -5.44 -14.27 0.80
CA ARG A 188 -4.76 -13.51 1.86
C ARG A 188 -5.69 -13.11 2.99
N ASN A 189 -7.00 -13.26 2.81
CA ASN A 189 -7.96 -12.89 3.82
C ASN A 189 -7.89 -13.89 4.96
N TRP A 190 -7.98 -13.37 6.18
CA TRP A 190 -8.11 -14.20 7.37
C TRP A 190 -9.58 -14.57 7.60
N TYR A 191 -9.82 -15.50 8.51
CA TYR A 191 -11.15 -16.06 8.74
C TYR A 191 -11.98 -15.19 9.67
N ALA A 192 -13.30 -15.15 9.42
CA ALA A 192 -14.23 -14.29 10.13
C ALA A 192 -14.33 -14.62 11.63
N ASP A 193 -14.32 -15.91 11.98
CA ASP A 193 -14.29 -16.41 13.36
C ASP A 193 -13.07 -15.88 14.14
N ARG A 194 -11.92 -15.83 13.46
CA ARG A 194 -10.67 -15.39 14.08
C ARG A 194 -10.60 -13.86 14.26
N TYR A 195 -11.12 -13.10 13.30
CA TYR A 195 -11.32 -11.65 13.49
C TYR A 195 -12.29 -11.36 14.64
N ALA A 196 -13.38 -12.11 14.74
CA ALA A 196 -14.34 -11.97 15.82
C ALA A 196 -13.71 -12.26 17.19
N ALA A 197 -12.90 -13.32 17.29
CA ALA A 197 -12.18 -13.64 18.53
C ALA A 197 -11.20 -12.54 18.96
N LEU A 198 -10.43 -11.97 18.01
CA LEU A 198 -9.56 -10.83 18.30
C LEU A 198 -10.35 -9.57 18.71
N ALA A 199 -11.47 -9.31 18.03
CA ALA A 199 -12.34 -8.18 18.34
C ALA A 199 -12.92 -8.29 19.76
N ASP A 200 -13.47 -9.45 20.12
CA ASP A 200 -14.01 -9.72 21.45
C ASP A 200 -12.93 -9.59 22.53
N HIS A 201 -11.71 -10.06 22.25
CA HIS A 201 -10.57 -9.87 23.12
C HIS A 201 -10.27 -8.37 23.34
N ALA A 202 -10.20 -7.57 22.27
CA ALA A 202 -9.97 -6.13 22.39
C ALA A 202 -11.09 -5.42 23.19
N ILE A 203 -12.35 -5.81 22.97
CA ILE A 203 -13.50 -5.28 23.72
C ILE A 203 -13.37 -5.57 25.22
N ALA A 204 -12.96 -6.79 25.59
CA ALA A 204 -12.70 -7.16 26.98
C ALA A 204 -11.61 -6.30 27.63
N GLN A 205 -10.72 -5.70 26.83
CA GLN A 205 -9.68 -4.76 27.26
C GLN A 205 -10.13 -3.30 27.23
N GLY A 206 -11.41 -3.02 27.00
CA GLY A 206 -11.99 -1.68 26.99
C GLY A 206 -11.87 -0.93 25.65
N TRP A 207 -11.46 -1.61 24.58
CA TRP A 207 -11.31 -0.99 23.27
C TRP A 207 -12.63 -0.91 22.50
N ARG A 208 -12.74 0.13 21.67
CA ARG A 208 -13.76 0.22 20.61
C ARG A 208 -13.30 -0.57 19.40
N VAL A 209 -14.17 -1.41 18.85
CA VAL A 209 -13.91 -2.12 17.59
C VAL A 209 -14.71 -1.48 16.46
N VAL A 210 -14.03 -1.24 15.34
CA VAL A 210 -14.60 -0.65 14.12
C VAL A 210 -14.29 -1.55 12.93
N LEU A 211 -15.29 -1.91 12.12
CA LEU A 211 -15.10 -2.58 10.84
C LEU A 211 -15.04 -1.54 9.72
N CYS A 212 -14.05 -1.62 8.83
CA CYS A 212 -13.96 -0.76 7.65
C CYS A 212 -13.61 -1.55 6.39
N GLY A 213 -14.03 -1.02 5.25
CA GLY A 213 -13.90 -1.69 3.95
C GLY A 213 -14.74 -0.99 2.89
N GLY A 214 -14.47 -1.28 1.63
CA GLY A 214 -15.22 -0.84 0.48
C GLY A 214 -16.59 -1.51 0.32
N ARG A 215 -17.28 -1.15 -0.77
CA ARG A 215 -18.65 -1.57 -1.10
C ARG A 215 -18.74 -2.92 -1.83
N SER A 216 -17.65 -3.69 -1.87
CA SER A 216 -17.64 -4.95 -2.59
C SER A 216 -18.49 -6.00 -1.87
N ALA A 217 -19.10 -6.92 -2.62
CA ALA A 217 -19.89 -8.01 -2.03
C ALA A 217 -19.03 -8.87 -1.08
N LEU A 218 -17.78 -9.12 -1.44
CA LEU A 218 -16.80 -9.82 -0.60
C LEU A 218 -16.61 -9.13 0.76
N GLU A 219 -16.38 -7.81 0.76
CA GLU A 219 -16.16 -7.05 1.99
C GLU A 219 -17.39 -7.02 2.87
N ARG A 220 -18.57 -6.81 2.26
CA ARG A 220 -19.83 -6.85 2.99
C ARG A 220 -20.09 -8.22 3.63
N GLN A 221 -19.98 -9.30 2.85
CA GLN A 221 -20.17 -10.66 3.34
C GLN A 221 -19.18 -11.02 4.45
N THR A 222 -17.93 -10.60 4.31
CA THR A 222 -16.90 -10.85 5.33
C THR A 222 -17.22 -10.10 6.62
N ALA A 223 -17.63 -8.83 6.54
CA ALA A 223 -18.01 -8.04 7.70
C ALA A 223 -19.23 -8.61 8.44
N ASP A 224 -20.25 -9.04 7.69
CA ASP A 224 -21.42 -9.72 8.25
C ASP A 224 -21.04 -11.00 8.99
N ALA A 225 -20.15 -11.81 8.38
CA ALA A 225 -19.68 -13.04 8.99
C ALA A 225 -18.84 -12.81 10.25
N ILE A 226 -18.09 -11.69 10.33
CA ILE A 226 -17.36 -11.30 11.54
C ILE A 226 -18.37 -10.88 12.62
N ALA A 227 -19.26 -9.94 12.30
CA ALA A 227 -20.24 -9.41 13.25
C ALA A 227 -21.15 -10.50 13.82
N ALA A 228 -21.56 -11.48 13.00
CA ALA A 228 -22.38 -12.61 13.44
C ALA A 228 -21.68 -13.54 14.44
N GLN A 229 -20.34 -13.51 14.51
CA GLN A 229 -19.55 -14.37 15.40
C GLN A 229 -18.99 -13.62 16.62
N MET A 230 -19.12 -12.29 16.64
CA MET A 230 -18.74 -11.47 17.78
C MET A 230 -19.75 -11.58 18.92
N ARG A 231 -19.26 -11.44 20.15
CA ARG A 231 -20.08 -11.35 21.36
C ARG A 231 -20.27 -9.89 21.79
N GLY A 232 -19.29 -9.03 21.51
CA GLY A 232 -19.31 -7.62 21.85
C GLY A 232 -19.84 -6.71 20.74
N PRO A 233 -20.08 -5.42 21.04
CA PRO A 233 -20.54 -4.46 20.05
C PRO A 233 -19.45 -4.10 19.04
N VAL A 234 -19.85 -3.89 17.78
CA VAL A 234 -18.96 -3.43 16.71
C VAL A 234 -19.58 -2.26 15.96
N LEU A 235 -18.77 -1.24 15.65
CA LEU A 235 -19.17 -0.17 14.75
C LEU A 235 -18.87 -0.59 13.31
N ASP A 236 -19.90 -0.92 12.54
CA ASP A 236 -19.77 -1.27 11.13
C ASP A 236 -19.75 -0.01 10.24
N LEU A 237 -18.62 0.27 9.61
CA LEU A 237 -18.43 1.33 8.61
C LEU A 237 -18.15 0.79 7.20
N VAL A 238 -18.34 -0.51 6.95
CA VAL A 238 -18.08 -1.10 5.65
C VAL A 238 -18.99 -0.49 4.59
N GLY A 239 -18.38 -0.01 3.51
CA GLY A 239 -19.03 0.67 2.40
C GLY A 239 -19.50 2.11 2.69
N LYS A 240 -19.30 2.61 3.91
CA LYS A 240 -19.74 3.95 4.33
C LYS A 240 -18.71 5.04 4.05
N ASP A 241 -17.43 4.69 4.00
CA ASP A 241 -16.37 5.62 3.61
C ASP A 241 -16.29 5.81 2.08
N THR A 242 -15.45 6.75 1.70
CA THR A 242 -14.92 6.93 0.35
C THR A 242 -13.41 6.84 0.39
N LEU A 243 -12.77 6.64 -0.77
CA LEU A 243 -11.30 6.58 -0.86
C LEU A 243 -10.60 7.85 -0.35
N LYS A 244 -11.30 8.99 -0.28
CA LYS A 244 -10.79 10.24 0.33
C LYS A 244 -11.01 10.33 1.84
N GLN A 245 -12.04 9.67 2.36
CA GLN A 245 -12.31 9.58 3.79
C GLN A 245 -11.49 8.49 4.47
N LEU A 246 -11.17 7.40 3.77
CA LEU A 246 -10.44 6.26 4.33
C LEU A 246 -9.12 6.64 5.03
N PRO A 247 -8.23 7.50 4.48
CA PRO A 247 -7.03 7.92 5.20
C PRO A 247 -7.32 8.62 6.53
N ALA A 248 -8.30 9.55 6.56
CA ALA A 248 -8.72 10.22 7.80
C ALA A 248 -9.31 9.24 8.81
N LEU A 249 -10.10 8.26 8.33
CA LEU A 249 -10.69 7.22 9.16
C LEU A 249 -9.62 6.33 9.81
N LEU A 250 -8.66 5.84 9.01
CA LEU A 250 -7.56 5.01 9.50
C LEU A 250 -6.66 5.77 10.47
N ALA A 251 -6.46 7.07 10.26
CA ALA A 251 -5.70 7.94 11.16
C ALA A 251 -6.34 8.10 12.56
N ARG A 252 -7.65 7.84 12.71
CA ARG A 252 -8.32 7.85 14.03
C ARG A 252 -8.18 6.54 14.79
N ALA A 253 -7.67 5.47 14.18
CA ALA A 253 -7.46 4.22 14.87
C ALA A 253 -6.13 4.24 15.65
N ASP A 254 -6.08 3.60 16.81
CA ASP A 254 -4.82 3.32 17.50
C ASP A 254 -4.07 2.15 16.83
N LEU A 255 -4.83 1.14 16.42
CA LEU A 255 -4.30 -0.05 15.75
C LEU A 255 -5.23 -0.50 14.64
N VAL A 256 -4.68 -0.76 13.46
CA VAL A 256 -5.41 -1.37 12.33
C VAL A 256 -4.98 -2.82 12.17
N VAL A 257 -5.93 -3.76 12.19
CA VAL A 257 -5.68 -5.17 11.83
C VAL A 257 -6.18 -5.46 10.42
N THR A 258 -5.32 -6.02 9.59
CA THR A 258 -5.60 -6.20 8.16
C THR A 258 -4.62 -7.21 7.54
N PRO A 259 -5.01 -7.96 6.48
CA PRO A 259 -4.05 -8.70 5.69
C PRO A 259 -3.20 -7.73 4.83
N ASP A 260 -2.27 -8.26 4.04
CA ASP A 260 -1.53 -7.50 3.03
C ASP A 260 -2.47 -6.93 1.95
N SER A 261 -2.92 -5.69 2.19
CA SER A 261 -4.01 -4.99 1.50
C SER A 261 -3.76 -3.48 1.41
N GLY A 262 -4.57 -2.76 0.63
CA GLY A 262 -4.47 -1.29 0.51
C GLY A 262 -4.56 -0.55 1.86
N PRO A 263 -5.57 -0.86 2.71
CA PRO A 263 -5.69 -0.29 4.05
C PRO A 263 -4.43 -0.38 4.92
N MET A 264 -3.67 -1.48 4.86
CA MET A 264 -2.39 -1.62 5.58
C MET A 264 -1.41 -0.49 5.23
N HIS A 265 -1.23 -0.23 3.93
CA HIS A 265 -0.30 0.77 3.45
C HIS A 265 -0.79 2.20 3.67
N ILE A 266 -2.10 2.42 3.62
CA ILE A 266 -2.70 3.74 3.89
C ILE A 266 -2.58 4.04 5.40
N ALA A 267 -2.90 3.09 6.28
CA ALA A 267 -2.75 3.25 7.72
C ALA A 267 -1.28 3.57 8.09
N ASN A 268 -0.33 2.82 7.55
CA ASN A 268 1.10 3.11 7.72
C ASN A 268 1.48 4.51 7.21
N ALA A 269 0.96 4.94 6.06
CA ALA A 269 1.23 6.27 5.50
C ALA A 269 0.61 7.41 6.33
N MET A 270 -0.47 7.13 7.06
CA MET A 270 -1.13 8.06 7.98
C MET A 270 -0.53 8.05 9.39
N GLY A 271 0.47 7.19 9.65
CA GLY A 271 1.14 7.07 10.95
C GLY A 271 0.47 6.10 11.93
N THR A 272 -0.64 5.47 11.55
CA THR A 272 -1.33 4.47 12.38
C THR A 272 -0.55 3.17 12.43
N LYS A 273 -0.43 2.56 13.61
CA LYS A 273 0.21 1.26 13.76
C LYS A 273 -0.66 0.15 13.15
N VAL A 274 0.00 -0.87 12.61
CA VAL A 274 -0.66 -1.94 11.88
C VAL A 274 -0.31 -3.30 12.46
N LEU A 275 -1.33 -4.03 12.88
CA LEU A 275 -1.29 -5.47 13.11
C LEU A 275 -1.50 -6.18 11.76
N GLY A 276 -0.41 -6.30 10.99
CA GLY A 276 -0.42 -6.95 9.68
C GLY A 276 -0.46 -8.47 9.80
N LEU A 277 -1.36 -9.14 9.08
CA LEU A 277 -1.47 -10.60 9.07
C LEU A 277 -0.77 -11.18 7.85
N HIS A 278 0.38 -11.83 8.04
CA HIS A 278 1.23 -12.31 6.96
C HIS A 278 1.46 -13.82 7.02
N ALA A 279 1.01 -14.53 5.97
CA ALA A 279 1.45 -15.89 5.64
C ALA A 279 1.64 -16.04 4.12
N ALA A 280 0.75 -15.43 3.34
CA ALA A 280 0.82 -15.43 1.88
C ALA A 280 1.84 -14.44 1.29
N SER A 281 2.30 -13.46 2.08
CA SER A 281 3.25 -12.43 1.65
C SER A 281 4.30 -12.15 2.72
N ASN A 282 5.50 -11.74 2.27
CA ASN A 282 6.62 -11.45 3.13
C ASN A 282 6.50 -10.04 3.74
N PRO A 283 6.36 -9.88 5.07
CA PRO A 283 6.25 -8.57 5.72
C PRO A 283 7.52 -7.73 5.60
N ARG A 284 8.70 -8.33 5.49
CA ARG A 284 9.95 -7.58 5.26
C ARG A 284 9.99 -6.91 3.89
N ARG A 285 9.18 -7.40 2.95
CA ARG A 285 9.09 -6.83 1.59
C ARG A 285 8.01 -5.77 1.48
N SER A 286 6.82 -6.01 2.05
CA SER A 286 5.64 -5.16 1.82
C SER A 286 4.79 -4.93 3.07
N GLY A 287 5.27 -5.23 4.27
CA GLY A 287 4.59 -4.90 5.50
C GLY A 287 4.56 -3.39 5.79
N PRO A 288 4.02 -2.97 6.93
CA PRO A 288 4.07 -1.58 7.37
C PRO A 288 5.52 -1.11 7.54
N TYR A 289 5.95 -0.17 6.72
CA TYR A 289 7.33 0.33 6.70
C TYR A 289 7.76 0.98 8.02
N SER A 290 6.83 1.64 8.70
CA SER A 290 7.11 2.39 9.94
C SER A 290 7.34 1.49 11.14
N ASP A 291 6.68 0.31 11.20
CA ASP A 291 6.74 -0.57 12.36
C ASP A 291 6.19 -1.97 12.07
N VAL A 292 7.09 -2.93 11.85
CA VAL A 292 6.71 -4.34 11.61
C VAL A 292 6.50 -5.14 12.89
N ARG A 293 6.79 -4.59 14.08
CA ARG A 293 6.79 -5.33 15.35
C ARG A 293 5.44 -5.92 15.73
N TYR A 294 4.36 -5.29 15.26
CA TYR A 294 2.98 -5.73 15.55
C TYR A 294 2.42 -6.66 14.47
N CYS A 295 3.19 -6.98 13.43
CA CYS A 295 2.76 -7.97 12.45
C CYS A 295 2.87 -9.39 13.00
N VAL A 296 1.96 -10.26 12.55
CA VAL A 296 2.11 -11.71 12.66
C VAL A 296 2.79 -12.20 11.39
N ASP A 297 3.95 -12.84 11.52
CA ASP A 297 4.73 -13.36 10.40
C ASP A 297 4.80 -14.90 10.42
N ARG A 298 4.02 -15.52 9.52
CA ARG A 298 3.98 -16.95 9.23
C ARG A 298 4.44 -17.25 7.79
N TYR A 299 5.17 -16.31 7.16
CA TYR A 299 5.59 -16.46 5.77
C TYR A 299 6.62 -17.58 5.56
N ASP A 300 7.57 -17.76 6.50
CA ASP A 300 8.53 -18.88 6.45
C ASP A 300 7.84 -20.23 6.67
N ASP A 301 6.88 -20.29 7.61
CA ASP A 301 6.05 -21.48 7.85
C ASP A 301 5.27 -21.86 6.58
N ALA A 302 4.69 -20.88 5.90
CA ALA A 302 4.00 -21.08 4.62
C ALA A 302 4.96 -21.55 3.52
N ALA A 303 6.17 -20.99 3.43
CA ALA A 303 7.16 -21.39 2.44
C ALA A 303 7.58 -22.85 2.62
N ARG A 304 7.86 -23.28 3.85
CA ARG A 304 8.22 -24.66 4.17
C ARG A 304 7.08 -25.62 3.89
N ARG A 305 5.86 -25.25 4.29
CA ARG A 305 4.68 -26.11 4.13
C ARG A 305 4.28 -26.32 2.68
N TYR A 306 4.21 -25.24 1.90
CA TYR A 306 3.60 -25.27 0.56
C TYR A 306 4.61 -25.30 -0.59
N LEU A 307 5.84 -24.82 -0.38
CA LEU A 307 6.89 -24.76 -1.41
C LEU A 307 8.12 -25.63 -1.07
N HIS A 308 8.10 -26.32 0.07
CA HIS A 308 9.13 -27.26 0.54
C HIS A 308 10.55 -26.64 0.62
N LYS A 309 10.63 -25.36 0.94
CA LYS A 309 11.91 -24.63 1.13
C LYS A 309 11.73 -23.42 2.04
N PRO A 310 12.79 -22.94 2.71
CA PRO A 310 12.71 -21.74 3.54
C PRO A 310 12.42 -20.49 2.71
N ALA A 311 11.82 -19.48 3.34
CA ALA A 311 11.52 -18.19 2.72
C ALA A 311 12.77 -17.46 2.22
N SER A 312 13.93 -17.70 2.82
CA SER A 312 15.23 -17.13 2.41
C SER A 312 15.68 -17.56 1.01
N GLU A 313 15.19 -18.69 0.50
CA GLU A 313 15.49 -19.20 -0.85
C GLU A 313 14.47 -18.74 -1.91
N LEU A 314 13.40 -18.05 -1.48
CA LEU A 314 12.38 -17.57 -2.41
C LEU A 314 12.83 -16.29 -3.11
N LYS A 315 12.51 -16.21 -4.41
CA LYS A 315 12.74 -14.99 -5.19
C LYS A 315 11.99 -13.81 -4.57
N TRP A 316 12.57 -12.62 -4.69
CA TRP A 316 11.95 -11.39 -4.21
C TRP A 316 10.57 -11.18 -4.86
N GLY A 317 9.54 -11.06 -4.02
CA GLY A 317 8.15 -10.91 -4.47
C GLY A 317 7.43 -12.20 -4.81
N THR A 318 7.95 -13.38 -4.44
CA THR A 318 7.16 -14.60 -4.37
C THR A 318 5.95 -14.38 -3.44
N LYS A 319 4.80 -14.88 -3.86
CA LYS A 319 3.55 -14.89 -3.10
C LYS A 319 3.17 -16.36 -2.89
N ILE A 320 2.71 -16.72 -1.70
CA ILE A 320 2.32 -18.08 -1.33
C ILE A 320 0.80 -18.10 -1.23
N GLU A 321 0.14 -18.15 -2.38
CA GLU A 321 -1.33 -18.04 -2.48
C GLU A 321 -1.94 -19.43 -2.67
N PHE A 322 -1.88 -20.27 -1.63
CA PHE A 322 -2.56 -21.57 -1.54
C PHE A 322 -3.83 -21.46 -0.71
N ASP A 323 -4.76 -22.40 -0.90
CA ASP A 323 -5.91 -22.52 -0.01
C ASP A 323 -5.42 -22.87 1.41
N GLU A 324 -6.11 -22.33 2.42
CA GLU A 324 -5.77 -22.46 3.83
C GLU A 324 -4.42 -21.89 4.27
N VAL A 325 -3.69 -21.14 3.42
CA VAL A 325 -2.40 -20.55 3.82
C VAL A 325 -2.53 -19.62 5.03
N MET A 326 -3.63 -18.88 5.11
CA MET A 326 -3.93 -17.99 6.24
C MET A 326 -4.36 -18.74 7.50
N ALA A 327 -4.62 -20.05 7.43
CA ALA A 327 -4.90 -20.86 8.61
C ALA A 327 -3.66 -20.98 9.52
N LEU A 328 -2.46 -20.76 8.98
CA LEU A 328 -1.20 -20.71 9.72
C LEU A 328 -1.14 -19.54 10.72
N VAL A 329 -1.88 -18.45 10.48
CA VAL A 329 -1.97 -17.31 11.40
C VAL A 329 -3.04 -17.60 12.44
N THR A 330 -2.68 -17.95 13.66
CA THR A 330 -3.65 -18.36 14.70
C THR A 330 -4.30 -17.16 15.40
N VAL A 331 -5.39 -17.40 16.14
CA VAL A 331 -5.99 -16.37 17.01
C VAL A 331 -5.00 -15.93 18.07
N ASP A 332 -4.27 -16.86 18.68
CA ASP A 332 -3.26 -16.59 19.70
C ASP A 332 -2.14 -15.70 19.16
N ASP A 333 -1.69 -15.91 17.92
CA ASP A 333 -0.70 -15.06 17.27
C ASP A 333 -1.19 -13.60 17.21
N ALA A 334 -2.45 -13.41 16.80
CA ALA A 334 -3.05 -12.09 16.66
C ALA A 334 -3.29 -11.41 18.02
N ILE A 335 -3.78 -12.16 19.02
CA ILE A 335 -3.95 -11.65 20.39
C ILE A 335 -2.60 -11.27 20.98
N ALA A 336 -1.56 -12.11 20.82
CA ALA A 336 -0.22 -11.79 21.29
C ALA A 336 0.36 -10.52 20.63
N ALA A 337 0.05 -10.30 19.36
CA ALA A 337 0.43 -9.07 18.65
C ALA A 337 -0.31 -7.83 19.16
N PHE A 338 -1.61 -7.95 19.41
CA PHE A 338 -2.43 -6.91 20.03
C PHE A 338 -1.96 -6.56 21.44
N GLU A 339 -1.69 -7.55 22.28
CA GLU A 339 -1.20 -7.34 23.65
C GLU A 339 0.19 -6.72 23.68
N ARG A 340 1.07 -7.09 22.74
CA ARG A 340 2.36 -6.41 22.58
C ARG A 340 2.20 -4.93 22.25
N TYR A 341 1.28 -4.58 21.35
CA TYR A 341 0.97 -3.16 21.09
C TYR A 341 0.45 -2.46 22.36
N ARG A 342 -0.46 -3.08 23.10
CA ARG A 342 -0.99 -2.51 24.34
C ARG A 342 0.10 -2.26 25.38
N ALA A 343 0.97 -3.23 25.60
CA ALA A 343 2.07 -3.12 26.55
C ALA A 343 3.03 -1.98 26.17
N ASP A 344 3.41 -1.88 24.89
CA ASP A 344 4.34 -0.86 24.39
C ASP A 344 3.76 0.57 24.46
N THR A 345 2.44 0.71 24.56
CA THR A 345 1.73 2.00 24.52
C THR A 345 0.96 2.33 25.78
N ALA A 346 1.11 1.54 26.85
CA ALA A 346 0.47 1.79 28.14
C ALA A 346 1.15 2.89 28.99
N GLY A 347 2.17 3.57 28.43
CA GLY A 347 2.95 4.64 29.07
C GLY A 347 2.37 6.03 28.88
#